data_AF-A0ABD5S1U7-F1
#
_entry.id   AF-A0ABD5S1U7-F1
#
_cell.length_a   1.000
_cell.length_b   1.000
_cell.length_c   1.000
_cell.angle_alpha   90.00
_cell.angle_beta   90.00
_cell.angle_gamma   90.00
#
_symmetry.space_group_name_H-M   'P 1'
#
loop_
_entity.id
_entity.type
_entity.pdbx_description
1 polymer ?
#
loop_
_entity_poly.entity_id
_entity_poly.type
_entity_poly.pdbx_seq_one_letter_code
_entity_poly.pdbx_strand_id
1 'polypeptide(L)'
;MKNTAVRRRRNEREAARNAWEMVRHEGATLDVSTRAVVDADEGRLRRLFENLFRNAVEHGGSSVTVTVTETPTGFAVEDDGPGFDSDRPERLFDPGVSGNEDGSGFGLYIVRTIAESHGWEVRPGPSPAGGARFEFVLDPVGDADLDIE
;
A
#
# COMPACT_ATOMS: atom_id res chain seq x y z
N MET A 1 22.67 -11.60 -4.01
CA MET A 1 21.76 -12.58 -3.37
C MET A 1 20.33 -12.11 -3.58
N LYS A 2 19.56 -12.79 -4.44
CA LYS A 2 18.11 -12.54 -4.54
C LYS A 2 17.49 -13.09 -3.26
N ASN A 3 17.04 -12.20 -2.37
CA ASN A 3 16.34 -12.60 -1.16
C ASN A 3 14.99 -13.19 -1.59
N THR A 4 14.94 -14.52 -1.72
CA THR A 4 13.75 -15.31 -2.08
C THR A 4 12.80 -15.32 -0.89
N ALA A 5 12.17 -14.16 -0.69
CA ALA A 5 10.96 -14.04 0.08
C ALA A 5 9.94 -15.07 -0.44
N VAL A 6 9.45 -15.96 0.43
CA VAL A 6 8.50 -17.01 0.06
C VAL A 6 7.13 -16.38 -0.07
N ARG A 7 6.69 -16.14 -1.31
CA ARG A 7 5.33 -15.69 -1.58
C ARG A 7 4.35 -16.81 -1.27
N ARG A 8 3.26 -16.44 -0.60
CA ARG A 8 2.13 -17.32 -0.31
C ARG A 8 0.87 -16.50 -0.40
N ARG A 9 -0.26 -17.18 -0.57
CA ARG A 9 -1.60 -16.61 -0.40
C ARG A 9 -1.75 -15.97 0.99
N ARG A 10 -1.97 -14.65 1.03
CA ARG A 10 -2.19 -13.85 2.24
C ARG A 10 -3.55 -13.18 2.21
N ASN A 11 -4.27 -13.23 3.33
CA ASN A 11 -5.51 -12.49 3.49
C ASN A 11 -5.20 -11.00 3.62
N GLU A 12 -5.65 -10.19 2.67
CA GLU A 12 -5.36 -8.75 2.64
C GLU A 12 -5.86 -8.06 3.91
N ARG A 13 -7.06 -8.44 4.38
CA ARG A 13 -7.68 -7.85 5.56
C ARG A 13 -6.86 -8.10 6.82
N GLU A 14 -6.38 -9.32 6.99
CA GLU A 14 -5.52 -9.67 8.13
C GLU A 14 -4.18 -8.95 8.05
N ALA A 15 -3.56 -8.91 6.88
CA ALA A 15 -2.29 -8.22 6.67
C ALA A 15 -2.39 -6.71 6.95
N ALA A 16 -3.45 -6.05 6.47
CA ALA A 16 -3.74 -4.65 6.73
C ALA A 16 -3.95 -4.40 8.24
N ARG A 17 -4.78 -5.19 8.90
CA ARG A 17 -5.02 -5.04 10.35
C ARG A 17 -3.75 -5.22 11.16
N ASN A 18 -2.95 -6.25 10.85
CA ASN A 18 -1.69 -6.49 11.56
C ASN A 18 -0.68 -5.35 11.36
N ALA A 19 -0.63 -4.73 10.17
CA ALA A 19 0.20 -3.58 9.92
C ALA A 19 -0.28 -2.32 10.67
N TRP A 20 -1.60 -2.14 10.79
CA TRP A 20 -2.20 -1.01 11.50
C TRP A 20 -1.84 -0.97 12.98
N GLU A 21 -1.84 -2.13 13.65
CA GLU A 21 -1.43 -2.26 15.06
C GLU A 21 0.04 -1.83 15.31
N MET A 22 0.86 -1.80 14.26
CA MET A 22 2.27 -1.39 14.34
C MET A 22 2.48 0.12 14.12
N VAL A 23 1.43 0.85 13.74
CA VAL A 23 1.48 2.29 13.45
C VAL A 23 0.83 3.06 14.60
N ARG A 24 1.45 4.15 15.05
CA ARG A 24 0.82 5.06 15.99
C ARG A 24 -0.24 5.86 15.25
N HIS A 25 -1.50 5.73 15.66
CA HIS A 25 -2.61 6.35 14.93
C HIS A 25 -3.44 7.35 15.77
N GLU A 26 -3.27 7.45 17.10
CA GLU A 26 -3.79 8.47 18.07
C GLU A 26 -5.28 8.94 17.98
N GLY A 27 -6.05 8.49 16.99
CA GLY A 27 -7.41 8.94 16.65
C GLY A 27 -7.83 8.62 15.21
N ALA A 28 -6.86 8.38 14.32
CA ALA A 28 -7.11 7.91 12.97
C ALA A 28 -7.73 6.51 12.99
N THR A 29 -8.47 6.19 11.92
CA THR A 29 -9.22 4.94 11.81
C THR A 29 -8.83 4.16 10.56
N LEU A 30 -9.06 2.85 10.61
CA LEU A 30 -8.87 1.95 9.48
C LEU A 30 -10.20 1.28 9.13
N ASP A 31 -10.69 1.51 7.91
CA ASP A 31 -11.69 0.66 7.27
C ASP A 31 -11.03 -0.36 6.34
N VAL A 32 -11.46 -1.61 6.46
CA VAL A 32 -10.95 -2.68 5.61
C VAL A 32 -12.14 -3.37 4.97
N SER A 33 -12.34 -3.06 3.70
CA SER A 33 -13.47 -3.48 2.89
C SER A 33 -13.03 -4.45 1.79
N THR A 34 -12.11 -5.36 2.12
CA THR A 34 -11.60 -6.45 1.27
C THR A 34 -11.75 -7.83 1.93
N ARG A 35 -11.96 -8.87 1.13
CA ARG A 35 -11.83 -10.30 1.47
C ARG A 35 -10.78 -11.00 0.58
N ALA A 36 -10.10 -10.26 -0.29
CA ALA A 36 -9.18 -10.79 -1.26
C ALA A 36 -7.93 -11.39 -0.61
N VAL A 37 -7.28 -12.21 -1.43
CA VAL A 37 -6.07 -12.92 -1.08
C VAL A 37 -5.03 -12.62 -2.14
N VAL A 38 -3.85 -12.19 -1.70
CA VAL A 38 -2.74 -11.84 -2.60
C VAL A 38 -1.59 -12.82 -2.43
N ASP A 39 -0.90 -13.13 -3.52
CA ASP A 39 0.36 -13.87 -3.43
C ASP A 39 1.50 -12.92 -3.07
N ALA A 40 1.88 -12.93 -1.80
CA ALA A 40 2.83 -11.96 -1.26
C ALA A 40 3.75 -12.55 -0.20
N ASP A 41 4.92 -11.95 -0.08
CA ASP A 41 5.74 -12.11 1.10
C ASP A 41 5.13 -11.32 2.26
N GLU A 42 4.92 -12.00 3.38
CA GLU A 42 4.23 -11.43 4.53
C GLU A 42 4.96 -10.24 5.13
N GLY A 43 6.28 -10.33 5.28
CA GLY A 43 7.09 -9.25 5.86
C GLY A 43 7.08 -8.01 4.97
N ARG A 44 7.18 -8.20 3.65
CA ARG A 44 7.11 -7.12 2.68
C ARG A 44 5.71 -6.53 2.57
N LEU A 45 4.65 -7.34 2.50
CA LEU A 45 3.28 -6.85 2.45
C LEU A 45 2.93 -6.03 3.70
N ARG A 46 3.30 -6.52 4.88
CA ARG A 46 3.13 -5.77 6.14
C ARG A 46 3.86 -4.44 6.08
N ARG A 47 5.13 -4.44 5.67
CA ARG A 47 5.94 -3.21 5.55
C ARG A 47 5.34 -2.22 4.55
N LEU A 48 4.77 -2.70 3.44
CA LEU A 48 4.08 -1.85 2.47
C LEU A 48 2.90 -1.12 3.14
N PHE A 49 2.03 -1.86 3.84
CA PHE A 49 0.91 -1.27 4.56
C PHE A 49 1.37 -0.30 5.67
N GLU A 50 2.37 -0.69 6.47
CA GLU A 50 2.93 0.19 7.51
C GLU A 50 3.43 1.53 6.96
N ASN A 51 4.01 1.55 5.75
CA ASN A 51 4.46 2.80 5.13
C ASN A 51 3.28 3.65 4.66
N LEU A 52 2.27 3.04 4.04
CA LEU A 52 1.09 3.78 3.57
C LEU A 52 0.28 4.35 4.73
N PHE A 53 0.05 3.56 5.78
CA PHE A 53 -0.72 3.99 6.94
C PHE A 53 -0.01 5.09 7.72
N ARG A 54 1.31 4.97 7.89
CA ARG A 54 2.11 6.03 8.49
C ARG A 54 2.02 7.31 7.67
N ASN A 55 2.16 7.25 6.36
CA ASN A 55 2.02 8.42 5.49
C ASN A 55 0.64 9.06 5.64
N ALA A 56 -0.42 8.25 5.65
CA ALA A 56 -1.79 8.76 5.84
C ALA A 56 -1.95 9.47 7.19
N VAL A 57 -1.47 8.88 8.29
CA VAL A 57 -1.54 9.52 9.62
C VAL A 57 -0.68 10.78 9.72
N GLU A 58 0.55 10.74 9.20
CA GLU A 58 1.49 11.86 9.25
C GLU A 58 1.04 13.06 8.42
N HIS A 59 0.33 12.84 7.30
CA HIS A 59 -0.08 13.89 6.38
C HIS A 59 -1.58 14.22 6.43
N GLY A 60 -2.43 13.26 6.75
CA GLY A 60 -3.89 13.43 6.91
C GLY A 60 -4.30 13.93 8.30
N GLY A 61 -3.41 13.85 9.28
CA GLY A 61 -3.66 14.30 10.65
C GLY A 61 -4.38 13.26 11.51
N SER A 62 -4.68 13.64 12.75
CA SER A 62 -5.10 12.71 13.81
C SER A 62 -6.51 12.13 13.66
N SER A 63 -7.29 12.54 12.65
CA SER A 63 -8.66 12.06 12.41
C SER A 63 -8.84 11.43 11.03
N VAL A 64 -7.75 11.17 10.30
CA VAL A 64 -7.80 10.57 8.97
C VAL A 64 -8.40 9.16 9.03
N THR A 65 -9.19 8.81 8.03
CA THR A 65 -9.70 7.47 7.78
C THR A 65 -8.91 6.85 6.65
N VAL A 66 -8.22 5.75 6.93
CA VAL A 66 -7.55 4.94 5.91
C VAL A 66 -8.46 3.80 5.50
N THR A 67 -8.67 3.63 4.20
CA THR A 67 -9.53 2.60 3.63
C THR A 67 -8.71 1.65 2.76
N VAL A 68 -8.86 0.34 2.98
CA VAL A 68 -8.28 -0.71 2.14
C VAL A 68 -9.40 -1.45 1.41
N THR A 69 -9.39 -1.37 0.08
CA THR A 69 -10.46 -1.89 -0.80
C THR A 69 -9.91 -2.79 -1.89
N GLU A 70 -10.74 -3.74 -2.34
CA GLU A 70 -10.47 -4.50 -3.56
C GLU A 70 -10.71 -3.62 -4.79
N THR A 71 -9.89 -3.82 -5.82
CA THR A 71 -10.11 -3.26 -7.14
C THR A 71 -10.23 -4.40 -8.16
N PRO A 72 -10.78 -4.16 -9.37
CA PRO A 72 -10.90 -5.21 -10.38
C PRO A 72 -9.56 -5.88 -10.76
N THR A 73 -8.44 -5.21 -10.51
CA THR A 73 -7.10 -5.67 -10.86
C THR A 73 -6.16 -5.79 -9.65
N GLY A 74 -6.68 -5.72 -8.42
CA GLY A 74 -5.85 -5.77 -7.22
C GLY A 74 -6.50 -5.14 -6.01
N PHE A 75 -5.80 -4.20 -5.38
CA PHE A 75 -6.27 -3.50 -4.19
C PHE A 75 -5.84 -2.04 -4.19
N ALA A 76 -6.52 -1.21 -3.39
CA ALA A 76 -6.16 0.17 -3.16
C ALA A 76 -6.06 0.48 -1.68
N VAL A 77 -5.17 1.42 -1.35
CA VAL A 77 -5.11 2.07 -0.04
C VAL A 77 -5.39 3.54 -0.25
N GLU A 78 -6.41 4.04 0.44
CA GLU A 78 -6.95 5.40 0.29
C GLU A 78 -7.01 6.06 1.65
N ASP A 79 -6.77 7.37 1.72
CA ASP A 79 -7.09 8.19 2.88
C ASP A 79 -8.10 9.30 2.52
N ASP A 80 -8.71 9.93 3.51
CA ASP A 80 -9.60 11.09 3.37
C ASP A 80 -8.92 12.43 3.74
N GLY A 81 -7.58 12.46 3.67
CA GLY A 81 -6.75 13.61 4.02
C GLY A 81 -6.74 14.72 2.96
N PRO A 82 -5.75 15.63 3.01
CA PRO A 82 -5.62 16.72 2.04
C PRO A 82 -5.13 16.25 0.65
N GLY A 83 -4.59 15.03 0.55
CA GLY A 83 -3.97 14.49 -0.65
C GLY A 83 -2.56 15.04 -0.88
N PHE A 84 -2.11 15.01 -2.13
CA PHE A 84 -0.82 15.56 -2.54
C PHE A 84 -1.00 16.54 -3.70
N ASP A 85 -0.20 17.59 -3.71
CA ASP A 85 -0.13 18.52 -4.83
C ASP A 85 1.04 18.12 -5.74
N SER A 86 0.73 17.53 -6.90
CA SER A 86 1.76 17.17 -7.86
C SER A 86 1.22 17.01 -9.27
N ASP A 87 1.71 17.85 -10.17
CA ASP A 87 1.58 17.67 -11.62
C ASP A 87 2.27 16.39 -12.12
N ARG A 88 3.11 15.77 -11.28
CA ARG A 88 3.85 14.52 -11.57
C ARG A 88 3.81 13.55 -10.38
N PRO A 89 2.68 12.89 -10.12
CA PRO A 89 2.48 12.08 -8.92
C PRO A 89 3.40 10.85 -8.87
N GLU A 90 3.90 10.39 -10.01
CA GLU A 90 4.92 9.32 -10.08
C GLU A 90 6.22 9.65 -9.33
N ARG A 91 6.55 10.93 -9.18
CA ARG A 91 7.73 11.38 -8.44
C ARG A 91 7.60 11.21 -6.94
N LEU A 92 6.40 10.94 -6.42
CA LEU A 92 6.19 10.66 -5.00
C LEU A 92 6.98 9.42 -4.54
N PHE A 93 7.33 8.53 -5.47
CA PHE A 93 8.14 7.34 -5.18
C PHE A 93 9.65 7.56 -5.34
N ASP A 94 10.11 8.77 -5.72
CA ASP A 94 11.53 9.05 -5.84
C ASP A 94 12.18 9.03 -4.44
N PRO A 95 13.42 8.51 -4.29
CA PRO A 95 14.11 8.50 -3.01
C PRO A 95 14.25 9.91 -2.41
N GLY A 96 13.86 10.06 -1.14
CA GLY A 96 14.00 11.31 -0.40
C GLY A 96 12.85 12.31 -0.60
N VAL A 97 11.78 11.94 -1.31
CA VAL A 97 10.58 12.78 -1.42
C VAL A 97 9.72 12.61 -0.17
N SER A 98 9.54 13.70 0.60
CA SER A 98 8.65 13.77 1.76
C SER A 98 7.84 15.07 1.74
N GLY A 99 6.64 15.03 2.33
CA GLY A 99 5.82 16.22 2.56
C GLY A 99 6.17 17.00 3.83
N ASN A 100 7.08 16.47 4.67
CA ASN A 100 7.44 17.01 5.99
C ASN A 100 8.97 17.05 6.14
N GLU A 101 9.50 18.09 6.81
CA GLU A 101 10.95 18.30 7.00
C GLU A 101 11.63 17.19 7.83
N ASP A 102 10.90 16.53 8.73
CA ASP A 102 11.40 15.44 9.57
C ASP A 102 11.25 14.04 8.95
N GLY A 103 10.55 13.95 7.81
CA GLY A 103 10.27 12.69 7.13
C GLY A 103 11.49 12.17 6.38
N SER A 104 11.83 10.88 6.55
CA SER A 104 12.95 10.26 5.83
C SER A 104 12.83 10.30 4.29
N GLY A 105 11.62 10.47 3.76
CA GLY A 105 11.34 10.50 2.32
C GLY A 105 11.52 9.15 1.60
N PHE A 106 11.65 8.05 2.35
CA PHE A 106 11.81 6.71 1.78
C PHE A 106 10.53 5.87 1.82
N GLY A 107 9.47 6.32 2.49
CA GLY A 107 8.27 5.50 2.71
C GLY A 107 7.63 5.01 1.40
N LEU A 108 7.32 5.95 0.50
CA LEU A 108 6.73 5.61 -0.81
C LEU A 108 7.74 4.92 -1.74
N TYR A 109 9.02 5.28 -1.70
CA TYR A 109 10.06 4.53 -2.41
C TYR A 109 10.08 3.03 -2.00
N ILE A 110 9.95 2.74 -0.71
CA ILE A 110 9.85 1.36 -0.18
C ILE A 110 8.58 0.68 -0.71
N VAL A 111 7.44 1.38 -0.73
CA VAL A 111 6.19 0.87 -1.29
C VAL A 111 6.37 0.44 -2.74
N ARG A 112 6.93 1.30 -3.58
CA ARG A 112 7.21 0.99 -4.99
C ARG A 112 8.15 -0.20 -5.14
N THR A 113 9.25 -0.21 -4.39
CA THR A 113 10.22 -1.33 -4.40
C THR A 113 9.56 -2.65 -4.03
N ILE A 114 8.64 -2.64 -3.05
CA ILE A 114 7.91 -3.85 -2.65
C ILE A 114 6.96 -4.28 -3.76
N ALA A 115 6.17 -3.38 -4.33
CA ALA A 115 5.25 -3.67 -5.44
C ALA A 115 6.01 -4.28 -6.63
N GLU A 116 7.08 -3.63 -7.10
CA GLU A 116 7.93 -4.12 -8.18
C GLU A 116 8.53 -5.50 -7.85
N SER A 117 8.94 -5.72 -6.60
CA SER A 117 9.46 -7.03 -6.17
C SER A 117 8.41 -8.14 -6.18
N HIS A 118 7.12 -7.79 -6.20
CA HIS A 118 5.98 -8.69 -6.35
C HIS A 118 5.52 -8.84 -7.81
N GLY A 119 6.04 -8.03 -8.74
CA GLY A 119 5.51 -7.93 -10.10
C GLY A 119 4.25 -7.06 -10.17
N TRP A 120 4.00 -6.23 -9.17
CA TRP A 120 2.86 -5.32 -9.15
C TRP A 120 3.25 -3.94 -9.64
N GLU A 121 2.30 -3.25 -10.24
CA GLU A 121 2.37 -1.81 -10.49
C GLU A 121 1.70 -1.06 -9.33
N VAL A 122 2.21 0.11 -8.96
CA VAL A 122 1.54 1.03 -8.01
C VAL A 122 1.25 2.35 -8.71
N ARG A 123 -0.01 2.81 -8.64
CA ARG A 123 -0.49 4.04 -9.26
C ARG A 123 -0.98 5.02 -8.20
N PRO A 124 -0.35 6.20 -8.06
CA PRO A 124 -0.79 7.25 -7.17
C PRO A 124 -1.88 8.08 -7.86
N GLY A 125 -2.91 8.47 -7.11
CA GLY A 125 -3.98 9.33 -7.62
C GLY A 125 -4.78 9.97 -6.50
N PRO A 126 -5.77 10.81 -6.84
CA PRO A 126 -6.72 11.33 -5.87
C PRO A 126 -7.67 10.23 -5.39
N SER A 127 -7.97 10.21 -4.10
CA SER A 127 -9.02 9.36 -3.52
C SER A 127 -10.41 9.99 -3.74
N PRO A 128 -11.45 9.20 -4.07
CA PRO A 128 -12.82 9.71 -4.18
C PRO A 128 -13.36 10.30 -2.87
N ALA A 129 -12.78 9.94 -1.72
CA ALA A 129 -13.14 10.46 -0.40
C ALA A 129 -12.49 11.82 -0.07
N GLY A 130 -11.72 12.40 -1.00
CA GLY A 130 -10.65 13.35 -0.68
C GLY A 130 -9.38 12.57 -0.35
N GLY A 131 -8.21 13.20 -0.33
CA GLY A 131 -6.97 12.52 0.06
C GLY A 131 -6.20 11.83 -1.06
N ALA A 132 -5.27 10.95 -0.66
CA ALA A 132 -4.43 10.19 -1.57
C ALA A 132 -4.96 8.76 -1.78
N ARG A 133 -4.75 8.23 -2.98
CA ARG A 133 -5.04 6.84 -3.37
C ARG A 133 -3.80 6.21 -3.96
N PHE A 134 -3.44 5.02 -3.47
CA PHE A 134 -2.40 4.18 -4.04
C PHE A 134 -3.01 2.85 -4.48
N GLU A 135 -3.16 2.67 -5.79
CA GLU A 135 -3.71 1.45 -6.38
C GLU A 135 -2.61 0.49 -6.82
N PHE A 136 -2.69 -0.74 -6.34
CA PHE A 136 -1.80 -1.82 -6.72
C PHE A 136 -2.48 -2.68 -7.78
N VAL A 137 -1.89 -2.71 -8.96
CA VAL A 137 -2.31 -3.61 -10.05
C VAL A 137 -1.47 -4.86 -9.93
N LEU A 138 -2.13 -5.96 -9.58
CA LEU A 138 -1.51 -7.28 -9.49
C LEU A 138 -1.45 -7.84 -10.91
N ASP A 139 -0.33 -8.50 -11.24
CA ASP A 139 -0.38 -9.44 -12.36
C ASP A 139 -1.50 -10.44 -12.06
N PRO A 140 -2.40 -10.73 -13.02
CA PRO A 140 -3.37 -11.79 -12.84
C PRO A 140 -2.57 -13.02 -12.41
N VAL A 141 -2.96 -13.63 -11.28
CA VAL A 141 -2.39 -14.89 -10.83
C VAL A 141 -2.42 -15.77 -12.06
N GLY A 142 -1.26 -16.01 -12.67
CA GLY A 142 -1.21 -16.82 -13.86
C GLY A 142 -1.92 -18.11 -13.51
N ASP A 143 -2.77 -18.59 -14.40
CA ASP A 143 -3.00 -20.02 -14.55
C ASP A 143 -1.63 -20.66 -14.88
N ALA A 144 -0.72 -20.66 -13.91
CA ALA A 144 0.54 -21.34 -13.96
C ALA A 144 0.28 -22.69 -13.27
N ASP A 145 0.20 -23.70 -14.15
CA ASP A 145 0.25 -25.12 -13.88
C ASP A 145 -1.06 -25.79 -13.44
N LEU A 146 -2.05 -25.80 -14.36
CA LEU A 146 -2.81 -27.03 -14.60
C LEU A 146 -2.15 -27.77 -15.77
N ASP A 147 -0.91 -28.24 -15.56
CA ASP A 147 -0.44 -29.43 -16.26
C ASP A 147 -1.25 -30.62 -15.70
N ILE A 148 -2.39 -30.88 -16.33
CA ILE A 148 -3.11 -32.13 -16.17
C ILE A 148 -2.41 -33.13 -17.11
N GLU A 149 -1.55 -33.98 -16.55
CA GLU A 149 -1.18 -35.24 -17.22
C GLU A 149 -2.39 -36.19 -17.32
#